data_AF-A0A7W1SQ90-F1
#
_entry.id   AF-A0A7W1SQ90-F1
#
_cell.length_a   1.000
_cell.length_b   1.000
_cell.length_c   1.000
_cell.angle_alpha   90.00
_cell.angle_beta   90.00
_cell.angle_gamma   90.00
#
_symmetry.space_group_name_H-M   'P 1'
#
loop_
_entity.id
_entity.type
_entity.pdbx_description
1 polymer ?
#
loop_
_entity_poly.entity_id
_entity_poly.type
_entity_poly.pdbx_seq_one_letter_code
_entity_poly.pdbx_strand_id
1 'polypeptide(L)'
;MLQGKQLILATKPFAKEIRSLSWFHTLSTFFLLVLSFVAVLIFKPLILKLIFSILTGLIIVRMFVIVHDYFHKTILKGSLLAEVIFTFWGLYILVPKSIWSRSHDYHHVNNSKLYTSSIGSFPIVTKEKFLKSSKTERLYYLFIRHPLTIALGYFSAFMYGMCIQSLLTSPKKHWDSAVSLMLHFGIGFLIYYNFGWINFMFAFLLPALISSALGAYLFYAQHNFPDATFKEKEGWTYVSAALNSSSYMKMNPIMHWFTANIGYHHIHHLNHNIPFYRLPEVFENFPELQNPGVTSLSIKDIIACLKLKVWDSEKQKMVGLK
;
A
#
# COMPACT_ATOMS: atom_id res chain seq x y z
N MET A 1 -22.27 17.84 -14.27
CA MET A 1 -21.22 16.91 -13.83
C MET A 1 -19.92 17.67 -13.70
N LEU A 2 -19.25 17.57 -12.55
CA LEU A 2 -17.95 18.19 -12.29
C LEU A 2 -16.86 17.46 -13.07
N GLN A 3 -15.90 18.20 -13.64
CA GLN A 3 -14.78 17.61 -14.39
C GLN A 3 -13.44 18.21 -13.99
N GLY A 4 -12.38 17.41 -14.14
CA GLY A 4 -11.00 17.87 -13.97
C GLY A 4 -10.77 18.55 -12.61
N LYS A 5 -10.20 19.75 -12.64
CA LYS A 5 -9.85 20.53 -11.44
C LYS A 5 -11.07 20.88 -10.58
N GLN A 6 -12.26 21.03 -11.17
CA GLN A 6 -13.48 21.35 -10.41
C GLN A 6 -13.87 20.21 -9.48
N LEU A 7 -13.70 18.96 -9.92
CA LEU A 7 -13.96 17.78 -9.10
C LEU A 7 -12.99 17.71 -7.92
N ILE A 8 -11.69 17.98 -8.12
CA ILE A 8 -10.72 18.07 -7.01
C ILE A 8 -11.10 19.18 -6.03
N LEU A 9 -11.48 20.36 -6.53
CA LEU A 9 -11.87 21.48 -5.68
C LEU A 9 -13.11 21.16 -4.85
N ALA A 10 -14.07 20.43 -5.42
CA ALA A 10 -15.30 20.05 -4.74
C ALA A 10 -15.06 19.04 -3.60
N THR A 11 -14.01 18.22 -3.66
CA THR A 11 -13.65 17.29 -2.56
C THR A 11 -12.84 17.95 -1.44
N LYS A 12 -12.36 19.20 -1.61
CA LYS A 12 -11.56 19.89 -0.57
C LYS A 12 -12.20 19.96 0.81
N PRO A 13 -13.52 20.20 0.98
CA PRO A 13 -14.16 20.19 2.30
C PRO A 13 -14.00 18.84 3.03
N PHE A 14 -13.79 17.74 2.29
CA PHE A 14 -13.56 16.42 2.84
C PHE A 14 -12.12 16.20 3.33
N ALA A 15 -11.17 17.08 2.97
CA ALA A 15 -9.80 17.05 3.48
C ALA A 15 -9.67 17.58 4.93
N LYS A 16 -10.75 18.12 5.51
CA LYS A 16 -10.75 18.56 6.91
C LYS A 16 -10.76 17.35 7.84
N GLU A 17 -9.72 17.24 8.65
CA GLU A 17 -9.60 16.21 9.69
C GLU A 17 -10.68 16.36 10.76
N ILE A 18 -11.21 15.23 11.23
CA ILE A 18 -11.94 15.10 12.50
C ILE A 18 -10.98 14.48 13.52
N ARG A 19 -10.24 15.31 14.26
CA ARG A 19 -9.10 14.88 15.08
C ARG A 19 -9.45 13.83 16.15
N SER A 20 -10.64 13.92 16.73
CA SER A 20 -11.15 12.91 17.68
C SER A 20 -11.32 11.53 17.02
N LEU A 21 -11.81 11.50 15.78
CA LEU A 21 -11.99 10.26 15.01
C LEU A 21 -10.64 9.68 14.57
N SER A 22 -9.70 10.53 14.19
CA SER A 22 -8.31 10.11 13.92
C SER A 22 -7.69 9.43 15.14
N TRP A 23 -7.77 10.05 16.33
CA TRP A 23 -7.28 9.44 17.56
C TRP A 23 -8.03 8.17 17.93
N PHE A 24 -9.36 8.16 17.80
CA PHE A 24 -10.16 6.96 18.03
C PHE A 24 -9.67 5.80 17.18
N HIS A 25 -9.51 6.01 15.87
CA HIS A 25 -9.01 4.97 14.98
C HIS A 25 -7.58 4.54 15.29
N THR A 26 -6.68 5.46 15.63
CA THR A 26 -5.31 5.12 16.01
C THR A 26 -5.27 4.29 17.30
N LEU A 27 -5.94 4.76 18.36
CA LEU A 27 -5.92 4.11 19.67
C LEU A 27 -6.69 2.80 19.67
N SER A 28 -7.84 2.72 18.99
CA SER A 28 -8.60 1.46 18.88
C SER A 28 -7.81 0.41 18.10
N THR A 29 -7.14 0.80 17.02
CA THR A 29 -6.31 -0.10 16.21
C THR A 29 -5.12 -0.58 17.02
N PHE A 30 -4.44 0.32 17.73
CA PHE A 30 -3.33 -0.04 18.61
C PHE A 30 -3.76 -0.97 19.74
N PHE A 31 -4.88 -0.69 20.40
CA PHE A 31 -5.44 -1.55 21.45
C PHE A 31 -5.74 -2.96 20.94
N LEU A 32 -6.44 -3.08 19.80
CA LEU A 32 -6.74 -4.38 19.20
C LEU A 32 -5.48 -5.13 18.77
N LEU A 33 -4.46 -4.41 18.31
CA LEU A 33 -3.18 -4.99 17.93
C LEU A 33 -2.42 -5.56 19.13
N VAL A 34 -2.40 -4.82 20.25
CA VAL A 34 -1.83 -5.30 21.51
C VAL A 34 -2.59 -6.52 22.00
N LEU A 35 -3.93 -6.48 21.98
CA LEU A 35 -4.75 -7.63 22.39
C LEU A 35 -4.50 -8.86 21.52
N SER A 36 -4.47 -8.72 20.19
CA SER A 36 -4.23 -9.86 19.29
C SER A 36 -2.82 -10.41 19.45
N PHE A 37 -1.82 -9.54 19.62
CA PHE A 37 -0.43 -9.94 19.88
C PHE A 37 -0.29 -10.70 21.21
N VAL A 38 -0.84 -10.16 22.31
CA VAL A 38 -0.83 -10.80 23.62
C VAL A 38 -1.57 -12.14 23.59
N ALA A 39 -2.69 -12.22 22.87
CA ALA A 39 -3.41 -13.47 22.68
C ALA A 39 -2.53 -14.54 22.00
N VAL A 40 -1.74 -14.17 20.98
CA VAL A 40 -0.77 -15.11 20.38
C VAL A 40 0.22 -15.63 21.43
N LEU A 41 0.71 -14.79 22.33
CA LEU A 41 1.68 -15.20 23.36
C LEU A 41 1.06 -16.11 24.43
N ILE A 42 -0.15 -15.82 24.89
CA ILE A 42 -0.81 -16.52 26.01
C ILE A 42 -1.40 -17.87 25.57
N PHE A 43 -2.09 -17.92 24.43
CA PHE A 43 -2.77 -19.15 24.02
C PHE A 43 -1.78 -20.25 23.65
N LYS A 44 -1.93 -21.43 24.27
CA LYS A 44 -1.11 -22.62 23.99
C LYS A 44 -1.50 -23.35 22.69
N PRO A 45 -2.80 -23.55 22.36
CA PRO A 45 -3.18 -24.25 21.15
C PRO A 45 -2.70 -23.54 19.88
N LEU A 46 -2.01 -24.27 18.99
CA LEU A 46 -1.44 -23.70 17.76
C LEU A 46 -2.49 -23.08 16.84
N ILE A 47 -3.70 -23.65 16.79
CA ILE A 47 -4.80 -23.11 15.99
C ILE A 47 -5.23 -21.72 16.47
N LEU A 48 -5.27 -21.49 17.79
CA LEU A 48 -5.59 -20.17 18.34
C LEU A 48 -4.46 -19.18 18.04
N LYS A 49 -3.19 -19.60 18.19
CA LYS A 49 -2.04 -18.77 17.79
C LYS A 49 -2.13 -18.38 16.31
N LEU A 50 -2.49 -19.31 15.42
CA LEU A 50 -2.66 -19.06 13.99
C LEU A 50 -3.77 -18.04 13.73
N ILE A 51 -4.95 -18.20 14.36
CA ILE A 51 -6.07 -17.26 14.20
C ILE A 51 -5.68 -15.84 14.65
N PHE A 52 -5.08 -15.71 15.84
CA PHE A 52 -4.65 -14.41 16.34
C PHE A 52 -3.46 -13.84 15.57
N SER A 53 -2.61 -14.68 14.98
CA SER A 53 -1.52 -14.25 14.09
C SER A 53 -2.06 -13.64 12.79
N ILE A 54 -3.03 -14.29 12.16
CA ILE A 54 -3.73 -13.74 10.99
C ILE A 54 -4.41 -12.43 11.34
N LEU A 55 -5.12 -12.38 12.46
CA LEU A 55 -5.77 -11.16 12.94
C LEU A 55 -4.76 -10.04 13.16
N THR A 56 -3.63 -10.34 13.80
CA THR A 56 -2.52 -9.38 14.02
C THR A 56 -2.01 -8.86 12.68
N GLY A 57 -1.78 -9.73 11.68
CA GLY A 57 -1.33 -9.33 10.34
C GLY A 57 -2.33 -8.45 9.58
N LEU A 58 -3.64 -8.63 9.80
CA LEU A 58 -4.67 -7.76 9.22
C LEU A 58 -4.77 -6.40 9.95
N ILE A 59 -4.56 -6.37 11.27
CA ILE A 59 -4.55 -5.12 12.06
C ILE A 59 -3.28 -4.30 11.76
N ILE A 60 -2.11 -4.95 11.72
CA ILE A 60 -1.13 -4.84 10.63
C ILE A 60 -1.38 -3.78 9.55
N VAL A 61 -2.08 -4.26 8.52
CA VAL A 61 -2.48 -3.51 7.33
C VAL A 61 -3.29 -2.27 7.68
N ARG A 62 -4.20 -2.36 8.65
CA ARG A 62 -4.98 -1.19 9.10
C ARG A 62 -4.07 -0.09 9.64
N MET A 63 -3.12 -0.46 10.51
CA MET A 63 -2.18 0.48 11.10
C MET A 63 -1.25 1.07 10.03
N PHE A 64 -0.83 0.27 9.05
CA PHE A 64 -0.08 0.77 7.88
C PHE A 64 -0.84 1.87 7.14
N VAL A 65 -2.13 1.71 6.87
CA VAL A 65 -2.92 2.74 6.17
C VAL A 65 -3.08 4.01 7.02
N ILE A 66 -3.25 3.86 8.35
CA ILE A 66 -3.28 5.01 9.26
C ILE A 66 -1.93 5.75 9.26
N VAL A 67 -0.80 5.03 9.29
CA VAL A 67 0.54 5.62 9.16
C VAL A 67 0.70 6.33 7.82
N HIS A 68 0.24 5.72 6.73
CA HIS A 68 0.24 6.32 5.39
C HIS A 68 -0.50 7.67 5.37
N ASP A 69 -1.69 7.73 5.95
CA ASP A 69 -2.49 8.97 6.04
C ASP A 69 -1.81 10.04 6.91
N TYR A 70 -1.19 9.62 8.02
CA TYR A 70 -0.38 10.52 8.84
C TYR A 70 0.82 11.09 8.06
N PHE A 71 1.53 10.27 7.28
CA PHE A 71 2.65 10.73 6.46
C PHE A 71 2.20 11.66 5.32
N HIS A 72 0.99 11.49 4.78
CA HIS A 72 0.32 12.47 3.93
C HIS A 72 -0.14 13.73 4.67
N LYS A 73 0.00 13.78 5.99
CA LYS A 73 -0.41 14.89 6.87
C LYS A 73 -1.92 15.12 6.84
N THR A 74 -2.73 14.09 6.56
CA THR A 74 -4.20 14.16 6.54
C THR A 74 -4.81 14.03 7.93
N ILE A 75 -4.14 13.28 8.81
CA ILE A 75 -4.57 13.06 10.20
C ILE A 75 -3.47 13.44 11.19
N LEU A 76 -3.87 13.83 12.39
CA LEU A 76 -3.06 14.13 13.57
C LEU A 76 -1.89 15.09 13.31
N LYS A 77 -2.02 15.94 12.29
CA LYS A 77 -1.00 16.91 11.89
C LYS A 77 -0.62 17.79 13.09
N GLY A 78 0.68 17.97 13.29
CA GLY A 78 1.24 18.79 14.37
C GLY A 78 1.17 18.16 15.77
N SER A 79 0.72 16.91 15.92
CA SER A 79 0.83 16.19 17.19
C SER A 79 2.21 15.57 17.35
N LEU A 80 2.94 15.98 18.39
CA LEU A 80 4.23 15.35 18.74
C LEU A 80 4.05 13.87 19.11
N LEU A 81 3.00 13.54 19.86
CA LEU A 81 2.70 12.15 20.22
C LEU A 81 2.45 11.28 18.99
N ALA A 82 1.68 11.78 18.02
CA ALA A 82 1.45 11.08 16.77
C ALA A 82 2.75 10.89 15.96
N GLU A 83 3.60 11.92 15.89
CA GLU A 83 4.90 11.81 15.20
C GLU A 83 5.75 10.69 15.78
N VAL A 84 5.83 10.56 17.11
CA VAL A 84 6.58 9.49 17.78
C VAL A 84 5.96 8.13 17.47
N ILE A 85 4.65 7.98 17.66
CA ILE A 85 3.92 6.72 17.44
C ILE A 85 4.12 6.26 15.98
N PHE A 86 3.83 7.12 15.01
CA PHE A 86 3.84 6.72 13.60
C PHE A 86 5.24 6.59 13.01
N THR A 87 6.22 7.33 13.54
CA THR A 87 7.63 7.10 13.17
C THR A 87 8.08 5.72 13.66
N PHE A 88 7.82 5.38 14.93
CA PHE A 88 8.14 4.06 15.46
C PHE A 88 7.43 2.95 14.67
N TRP A 89 6.13 3.11 14.41
CA TRP A 89 5.36 2.15 13.63
C TRP A 89 5.88 2.01 12.20
N GLY A 90 6.19 3.12 11.51
CA GLY A 90 6.80 3.10 10.19
C GLY A 90 8.11 2.32 10.18
N LEU A 91 8.99 2.56 11.16
CA LEU A 91 10.23 1.79 11.32
C LEU A 91 9.96 0.31 11.60
N TYR A 92 9.00 -0.02 12.47
CA TYR A 92 8.65 -1.40 12.80
C TYR A 92 8.08 -2.16 11.60
N ILE A 93 7.28 -1.54 10.74
CA ILE A 93 6.68 -2.22 9.58
C ILE A 93 7.54 -2.12 8.30
N LEU A 94 8.81 -1.75 8.43
CA LEU A 94 9.76 -1.61 7.31
C LEU A 94 9.32 -0.55 6.27
N VAL A 95 8.72 0.53 6.75
CA VAL A 95 8.27 1.70 5.98
C VAL A 95 8.90 2.97 6.59
N PRO A 96 10.23 3.14 6.48
CA PRO A 96 10.90 4.34 6.97
C PRO A 96 10.41 5.60 6.23
N LYS A 97 10.16 6.67 7.00
CA LYS A 97 9.47 7.88 6.53
C LYS A 97 10.21 8.57 5.38
N SER A 98 11.55 8.57 5.37
CA SER A 98 12.34 9.32 4.38
C SER A 98 12.13 8.81 2.95
N ILE A 99 12.24 7.51 2.74
CA ILE A 99 12.07 6.85 1.44
C ILE A 99 10.60 6.68 1.09
N TRP A 100 9.73 6.45 2.07
CA TRP A 100 8.31 6.38 1.83
C TRP A 100 7.78 7.71 1.31
N SER A 101 8.07 8.83 1.98
CA SER A 101 7.55 10.14 1.54
C SER A 101 8.10 10.48 0.16
N ARG A 102 9.41 10.30 -0.05
CA ARG A 102 10.04 10.52 -1.36
C ARG A 102 9.41 9.68 -2.48
N SER A 103 9.24 8.38 -2.25
CA SER A 103 8.81 7.47 -3.30
C SER A 103 7.32 7.55 -3.56
N HIS A 104 6.52 7.73 -2.50
CA HIS A 104 5.07 7.79 -2.59
C HIS A 104 4.56 9.15 -3.07
N ASP A 105 5.18 10.27 -2.67
CA ASP A 105 4.87 11.59 -3.23
C ASP A 105 5.19 11.63 -4.74
N TYR A 106 6.31 11.02 -5.15
CA TYR A 106 6.63 10.86 -6.56
C TYR A 106 5.56 10.05 -7.31
N HIS A 107 5.07 8.96 -6.70
CA HIS A 107 4.01 8.13 -7.25
C HIS A 107 2.71 8.93 -7.46
N HIS A 108 2.22 9.66 -6.47
CA HIS A 108 1.00 10.48 -6.62
C HIS A 108 1.10 11.49 -7.77
N VAL A 109 2.28 12.09 -7.98
CA VAL A 109 2.49 13.09 -9.04
C VAL A 109 2.69 12.46 -10.42
N ASN A 110 3.22 11.23 -10.49
CA ASN A 110 3.65 10.59 -11.75
C ASN A 110 2.95 9.28 -12.07
N ASN A 111 1.94 8.90 -11.29
CA ASN A 111 1.19 7.66 -11.50
C ASN A 111 0.71 7.56 -12.95
N SER A 112 0.93 6.37 -13.53
CA SER A 112 0.44 5.99 -14.86
C SER A 112 0.93 6.86 -16.02
N LYS A 113 2.05 7.58 -15.82
CA LYS A 113 2.85 8.19 -16.89
C LYS A 113 3.82 7.16 -17.47
N LEU A 114 3.58 6.75 -18.71
CA LEU A 114 4.52 5.88 -19.43
C LEU A 114 5.87 6.58 -19.60
N TYR A 115 6.95 5.79 -19.64
CA TYR A 115 8.34 6.24 -19.83
C TYR A 115 8.96 7.05 -18.67
N THR A 116 8.27 7.16 -17.53
CA THR A 116 8.85 7.73 -16.30
C THR A 116 9.46 6.64 -15.41
N SER A 117 10.31 7.04 -14.45
CA SER A 117 10.85 6.10 -13.46
C SER A 117 9.74 5.58 -12.56
N SER A 118 9.66 4.27 -12.35
CA SER A 118 8.64 3.64 -11.49
C SER A 118 8.97 3.75 -10.00
N ILE A 119 9.39 4.93 -9.55
CA ILE A 119 9.71 5.18 -8.15
C ILE A 119 8.41 5.13 -7.36
N GLY A 120 8.38 4.26 -6.34
CA GLY A 120 7.18 4.04 -5.55
C GLY A 120 6.04 3.42 -6.34
N SER A 121 6.30 2.65 -7.41
CA SER A 121 5.29 1.90 -8.18
C SER A 121 5.87 0.61 -8.76
N PHE A 122 5.02 -0.34 -9.11
CA PHE A 122 5.45 -1.48 -9.91
C PHE A 122 5.75 -1.00 -11.34
N PRO A 123 6.89 -1.38 -11.93
CA PRO A 123 7.24 -0.91 -13.26
C PRO A 123 6.23 -1.40 -14.29
N ILE A 124 5.82 -0.52 -15.19
CA ILE A 124 4.94 -0.84 -16.32
C ILE A 124 5.63 -0.32 -17.58
N VAL A 125 5.83 -1.22 -18.54
CA VAL A 125 6.37 -0.87 -19.85
C VAL A 125 5.34 -1.19 -20.93
N THR A 126 5.48 -0.50 -22.06
CA THR A 126 4.72 -0.85 -23.28
C THR A 126 5.18 -2.22 -23.79
N LYS A 127 4.28 -2.92 -24.48
CA LYS A 127 4.58 -4.20 -25.14
C LYS A 127 5.76 -4.06 -26.10
N GLU A 128 5.81 -2.98 -26.86
CA GLU A 128 6.91 -2.68 -27.77
C GLU A 128 8.24 -2.55 -27.02
N LYS A 129 8.29 -1.74 -25.95
CA LYS A 129 9.50 -1.59 -25.13
C LYS A 129 9.94 -2.93 -24.54
N PHE A 130 8.99 -3.71 -24.01
CA PHE A 130 9.29 -5.04 -23.47
C PHE A 130 9.91 -5.98 -24.51
N LEU A 131 9.42 -5.96 -25.76
CA LEU A 131 9.95 -6.80 -26.83
C LEU A 131 11.33 -6.32 -27.33
N LYS A 132 11.59 -5.01 -27.29
CA LYS A 132 12.89 -4.41 -27.65
C LYS A 132 13.95 -4.53 -26.54
N SER A 133 13.54 -4.72 -25.28
CA SER A 133 14.46 -4.89 -24.15
C SER A 133 15.30 -6.16 -24.24
N SER A 134 16.50 -6.10 -23.68
CA SER A 134 17.39 -7.25 -23.54
C SER A 134 16.75 -8.36 -22.68
N LYS A 135 17.25 -9.61 -22.83
CA LYS A 135 16.76 -10.75 -22.03
C LYS A 135 16.86 -10.50 -20.52
N THR A 136 17.94 -9.86 -20.07
CA THR A 136 18.17 -9.53 -18.66
C THR A 136 17.17 -8.51 -18.14
N GLU A 137 16.91 -7.43 -18.88
CA GLU A 137 15.90 -6.42 -18.51
C GLU A 137 14.51 -7.03 -18.44
N ARG A 138 14.16 -7.91 -19.39
CA ARG A 138 12.87 -8.62 -19.39
C ARG A 138 12.74 -9.55 -18.18
N LEU A 139 13.80 -10.28 -17.84
CA LEU A 139 13.82 -11.16 -16.67
C LEU A 139 13.65 -10.37 -15.37
N TYR A 140 14.39 -9.27 -15.20
CA TYR A 140 14.27 -8.40 -14.03
C TYR A 140 12.87 -7.78 -13.92
N TYR A 141 12.32 -7.28 -15.04
CA TYR A 141 10.95 -6.76 -15.11
C TYR A 141 9.91 -7.79 -14.66
N LEU A 142 10.03 -9.02 -15.18
CA LEU A 142 9.10 -10.10 -14.83
C LEU A 142 9.28 -10.59 -13.41
N PHE A 143 10.51 -10.61 -12.89
CA PHE A 143 10.80 -10.95 -11.51
C PHE A 143 10.09 -9.99 -10.54
N ILE A 144 10.20 -8.68 -10.75
CA ILE A 144 9.51 -7.68 -9.90
C ILE A 144 7.99 -7.88 -9.91
N ARG A 145 7.43 -8.21 -11.08
CA ARG A 145 5.98 -8.37 -11.29
C ARG A 145 5.50 -9.81 -11.12
N HIS A 146 6.32 -10.71 -10.60
CA HIS A 146 5.95 -12.10 -10.43
C HIS A 146 5.00 -12.25 -9.23
N PRO A 147 3.93 -13.08 -9.31
CA PRO A 147 3.02 -13.30 -8.19
C PRO A 147 3.71 -13.68 -6.88
N LEU A 148 4.74 -14.55 -6.95
CA LEU A 148 5.52 -14.92 -5.76
C LEU A 148 6.33 -13.75 -5.20
N THR A 149 6.86 -12.86 -6.03
CA THR A 149 7.58 -11.68 -5.55
C THR A 149 6.64 -10.74 -4.80
N ILE A 150 5.40 -10.58 -5.29
CA ILE A 150 4.35 -9.78 -4.62
C ILE A 150 3.89 -10.46 -3.32
N ALA A 151 3.66 -11.77 -3.35
CA ALA A 151 3.29 -12.55 -2.16
C ALA A 151 4.41 -12.56 -1.10
N LEU A 152 5.67 -12.54 -1.51
CA LEU A 152 6.84 -12.39 -0.65
C LEU A 152 7.17 -10.91 -0.40
N GLY A 153 6.16 -10.03 -0.40
CA GLY A 153 6.27 -8.58 -0.22
C GLY A 153 7.14 -8.19 0.98
N TYR A 154 7.08 -8.96 2.07
CA TYR A 154 7.93 -8.77 3.25
C TYR A 154 9.42 -8.69 2.89
N PHE A 155 9.91 -9.67 2.13
CA PHE A 155 11.29 -9.73 1.69
C PHE A 155 11.57 -8.78 0.52
N SER A 156 10.65 -8.69 -0.45
CA SER A 156 10.86 -7.99 -1.71
C SER A 156 10.60 -6.48 -1.61
N ALA A 157 9.36 -6.07 -1.35
CA ALA A 157 8.95 -4.68 -1.38
C ALA A 157 9.44 -3.92 -0.14
N PHE A 158 9.26 -4.50 1.05
CA PHE A 158 9.48 -3.80 2.32
C PHE A 158 10.93 -3.93 2.82
N MET A 159 11.41 -5.14 3.08
CA MET A 159 12.79 -5.34 3.56
C MET A 159 13.82 -4.92 2.50
N TYR A 160 13.71 -5.46 1.28
CA TYR A 160 14.67 -5.11 0.22
C TYR A 160 14.39 -3.72 -0.35
N GLY A 161 13.21 -3.48 -0.95
CA GLY A 161 12.91 -2.23 -1.66
C GLY A 161 12.94 -0.98 -0.77
N MET A 162 12.15 -0.98 0.31
CA MET A 162 12.01 0.17 1.20
C MET A 162 13.18 0.35 2.18
N CYS A 163 13.99 -0.68 2.43
CA CYS A 163 15.08 -0.57 3.40
C CYS A 163 16.48 -0.81 2.81
N ILE A 164 16.77 -2.02 2.30
CA ILE A 164 18.13 -2.35 1.84
C ILE A 164 18.50 -1.52 0.61
N GLN A 165 17.66 -1.53 -0.43
CA GLN A 165 17.92 -0.85 -1.69
C GLN A 165 18.01 0.67 -1.50
N SER A 166 17.11 1.27 -0.72
CA SER A 166 17.14 2.71 -0.41
C SER A 166 18.41 3.12 0.33
N LEU A 167 18.85 2.31 1.30
CA LEU A 167 20.08 2.52 2.05
C LEU A 167 21.32 2.40 1.17
N LEU A 168 21.39 1.39 0.30
CA LEU A 168 22.51 1.21 -0.64
C LEU A 168 22.56 2.34 -1.69
N THR A 169 21.40 2.81 -2.15
CA THR A 169 21.32 3.81 -3.23
C THR A 169 21.61 5.24 -2.73
N SER A 170 21.18 5.58 -1.52
CA SER A 170 21.30 6.95 -0.99
C SER A 170 21.37 6.97 0.55
N PRO A 171 22.45 6.43 1.16
CA PRO A 171 22.51 6.19 2.60
C PRO A 171 22.36 7.45 3.45
N LYS A 172 22.95 8.58 3.00
CA LYS A 172 22.82 9.87 3.70
C LYS A 172 21.38 10.39 3.75
N LYS A 173 20.55 10.04 2.76
CA LYS A 173 19.14 10.48 2.68
C LYS A 173 18.18 9.49 3.36
N HIS A 174 18.58 8.22 3.46
CA HIS A 174 17.73 7.11 3.90
C HIS A 174 18.39 6.29 5.01
N TRP A 175 19.04 6.96 5.97
CA TRP A 175 19.70 6.31 7.10
C TRP A 175 18.68 5.66 8.06
N ASP A 176 17.47 6.19 8.12
CA ASP A 176 16.32 5.62 8.85
C ASP A 176 15.93 4.23 8.35
N SER A 177 16.29 3.85 7.12
CA SER A 177 16.17 2.47 6.64
C SER A 177 17.07 1.50 7.40
N ALA A 178 18.28 1.90 7.80
CA ALA A 178 19.13 1.07 8.66
C ALA A 178 18.51 0.91 10.05
N VAL A 179 17.98 2.01 10.62
CA VAL A 179 17.28 1.98 11.91
C VAL A 179 16.04 1.10 11.86
N SER A 180 15.29 1.16 10.76
CA SER A 180 14.12 0.33 10.53
C SER A 180 14.48 -1.16 10.55
N LEU A 181 15.53 -1.57 9.84
CA LEU A 181 16.01 -2.96 9.86
C LEU A 181 16.45 -3.39 11.26
N MET A 182 17.27 -2.57 11.94
CA MET A 182 17.73 -2.87 13.30
C MET A 182 16.58 -2.99 14.30
N LEU A 183 15.62 -2.06 14.25
CA LEU A 183 14.46 -2.04 15.14
C LEU A 183 13.53 -3.22 14.87
N HIS A 184 13.21 -3.49 13.60
CA HIS A 184 12.34 -4.59 13.21
C HIS A 184 12.92 -5.94 13.63
N PHE A 185 14.17 -6.24 13.22
CA PHE A 185 14.82 -7.50 13.57
C PHE A 185 15.21 -7.59 15.05
N GLY A 186 15.51 -6.46 15.69
CA GLY A 186 15.73 -6.39 17.14
C GLY A 186 14.47 -6.81 17.91
N ILE A 187 13.30 -6.30 17.53
CA ILE A 187 12.01 -6.73 18.13
C ILE A 187 11.76 -8.21 17.86
N GLY A 188 11.98 -8.68 16.63
CA GLY A 188 11.86 -10.11 16.30
C GLY A 188 12.78 -10.99 17.15
N PHE A 189 14.04 -10.58 17.32
CA PHE A 189 15.01 -11.26 18.17
C PHE A 189 14.58 -11.28 19.63
N LEU A 190 14.10 -10.15 20.17
CA LEU A 190 13.60 -10.09 21.55
C LEU A 190 12.40 -11.02 21.77
N ILE A 191 11.48 -11.11 20.79
CA ILE A 191 10.36 -12.04 20.87
C ILE A 191 10.87 -13.49 20.87
N TYR A 192 11.79 -13.83 19.95
CA TYR A 192 12.41 -15.16 19.89
C TYR A 192 13.13 -15.53 21.19
N TYR A 193 13.95 -14.63 21.71
CA TYR A 193 14.77 -14.87 22.90
C TYR A 193 13.92 -15.06 24.16
N ASN A 194 12.88 -14.23 24.36
CA ASN A 194 12.07 -14.26 25.58
C ASN A 194 10.91 -15.27 25.52
N PHE A 195 10.36 -15.54 24.33
CA PHE A 195 9.14 -16.34 24.17
C PHE A 195 9.32 -17.60 23.30
N GLY A 196 10.51 -17.82 22.74
CA GLY A 196 10.85 -19.00 21.96
C GLY A 196 10.38 -18.95 20.49
N TRP A 197 10.83 -19.95 19.73
CA TRP A 197 10.61 -20.04 18.28
C TRP A 197 9.14 -20.00 17.87
N ILE A 198 8.27 -20.75 18.54
CA ILE A 198 6.84 -20.81 18.18
C ILE A 198 6.18 -19.44 18.31
N ASN A 199 6.45 -18.69 19.38
CA ASN A 199 5.88 -17.36 19.55
C ASN A 199 6.50 -16.35 18.56
N PHE A 200 7.79 -16.46 18.25
CA PHE A 200 8.39 -15.66 17.19
C PHE A 200 7.71 -15.90 15.82
N MET A 201 7.44 -17.17 15.47
CA MET A 201 6.73 -17.49 14.23
C MET A 201 5.34 -16.85 14.16
N PHE A 202 4.52 -17.01 15.20
CA PHE A 202 3.12 -16.55 15.17
C PHE A 202 2.92 -15.09 15.55
N ALA A 203 3.77 -14.50 16.39
CA ALA A 203 3.61 -13.14 16.88
C ALA A 203 4.39 -12.10 16.05
N PHE A 204 5.41 -12.54 15.30
CA PHE A 204 6.27 -11.64 14.54
C PHE A 204 6.33 -12.00 13.06
N LEU A 205 6.83 -13.20 12.70
CA LEU A 205 7.12 -13.52 11.30
C LEU A 205 5.84 -13.66 10.46
N LEU A 206 4.88 -14.47 10.89
CA LEU A 206 3.66 -14.72 10.14
C LEU A 206 2.79 -13.45 9.99
N PRO A 207 2.57 -12.62 11.02
CA PRO A 207 1.87 -11.34 10.86
C PRO A 207 2.57 -10.41 9.87
N ALA A 208 3.91 -10.31 9.92
CA ALA A 208 4.68 -9.48 9.00
C ALA A 208 4.57 -9.99 7.55
N LEU A 209 4.64 -11.31 7.33
CA LEU A 209 4.42 -11.93 6.02
C LEU A 209 3.03 -11.60 5.48
N ILE A 210 1.98 -11.77 6.28
CA ILE A 210 0.59 -11.49 5.89
C ILE A 210 0.41 -10.01 5.55
N SER A 211 0.83 -9.12 6.43
CA SER A 211 0.63 -7.68 6.25
C SER A 211 1.38 -7.16 5.04
N SER A 212 2.62 -7.60 4.83
CA SER A 212 3.44 -7.15 3.71
C SER A 212 3.02 -7.79 2.38
N ALA A 213 2.56 -9.04 2.36
CA ALA A 213 1.99 -9.65 1.17
C ALA A 213 0.72 -8.91 0.72
N LEU A 214 -0.19 -8.64 1.67
CA LEU A 214 -1.42 -7.91 1.40
C LEU A 214 -1.13 -6.46 0.99
N GLY A 215 -0.23 -5.77 1.69
CA GLY A 215 0.19 -4.41 1.34
C GLY A 215 0.79 -4.31 -0.07
N ALA A 216 1.70 -5.23 -0.43
CA ALA A 216 2.29 -5.28 -1.76
C ALA A 216 1.24 -5.58 -2.84
N TYR A 217 0.30 -6.50 -2.56
CA TYR A 217 -0.77 -6.83 -3.50
C TYR A 217 -1.78 -5.69 -3.67
N LEU A 218 -2.22 -5.03 -2.59
CA LEU A 218 -3.11 -3.87 -2.65
C LEU A 218 -2.48 -2.80 -3.56
N PHE A 219 -1.23 -2.45 -3.30
CA PHE A 219 -0.50 -1.46 -4.08
C PHE A 219 -0.35 -1.86 -5.57
N TYR A 220 -0.15 -3.15 -5.84
CA TYR A 220 -0.11 -3.68 -7.21
C TYR A 220 -1.47 -3.56 -7.90
N ALA A 221 -2.51 -4.21 -7.35
CA ALA A 221 -3.82 -4.35 -7.96
C ALA A 221 -4.60 -3.03 -8.06
N GLN A 222 -4.28 -2.07 -7.19
CA GLN A 222 -4.81 -0.71 -7.26
C GLN A 222 -4.39 0.05 -8.52
N HIS A 223 -3.30 -0.37 -9.19
CA HIS A 223 -2.78 0.24 -10.42
C HIS A 223 -2.57 -0.76 -11.57
N ASN A 224 -2.81 -2.05 -11.33
CA ASN A 224 -2.63 -3.14 -12.30
C ASN A 224 -3.89 -4.01 -12.31
N PHE A 225 -4.95 -3.49 -12.91
CA PHE A 225 -6.25 -4.13 -13.02
C PHE A 225 -6.75 -4.06 -14.47
N PRO A 226 -7.74 -4.88 -14.87
CA PRO A 226 -8.15 -5.02 -16.27
C PRO A 226 -8.53 -3.69 -16.95
N ASP A 227 -9.21 -2.81 -16.23
CA ASP A 227 -9.70 -1.52 -16.74
C ASP A 227 -8.67 -0.39 -16.61
N ALA A 228 -7.47 -0.67 -16.09
CA ALA A 228 -6.43 0.34 -15.90
C ALA A 228 -5.95 0.88 -17.24
N THR A 229 -5.97 2.21 -17.38
CA THR A 229 -5.48 2.90 -18.57
C THR A 229 -4.17 3.61 -18.30
N PHE A 230 -3.29 3.70 -19.30
CA PHE A 230 -2.02 4.41 -19.21
C PHE A 230 -1.92 5.40 -20.37
N LYS A 231 -1.27 6.54 -20.12
CA LYS A 231 -1.07 7.58 -21.14
C LYS A 231 0.41 7.92 -21.27
N GLU A 232 0.79 8.29 -22.49
CA GLU A 232 2.07 8.95 -22.74
C GLU A 232 2.04 10.37 -22.16
N LYS A 233 3.19 11.05 -22.14
CA LYS A 233 3.30 12.39 -21.55
C LYS A 233 2.30 13.38 -22.18
N GLU A 234 2.09 13.26 -23.48
CA GLU A 234 1.08 14.02 -24.24
C GLU A 234 -0.31 13.38 -24.01
N GLY A 235 -1.22 14.14 -23.38
CA GLY A 235 -2.57 13.66 -23.03
C GLY A 235 -2.71 13.10 -21.61
N TRP A 236 -1.65 13.06 -20.81
CA TRP A 236 -1.75 12.74 -19.39
C TRP A 236 -2.32 13.92 -18.59
N THR A 237 -3.33 13.66 -17.76
CA THR A 237 -3.78 14.60 -16.73
C THR A 237 -3.87 13.90 -15.39
N TYR A 238 -3.60 14.63 -14.32
CA TYR A 238 -3.67 14.10 -12.95
C TYR A 238 -5.04 13.47 -12.65
N VAL A 239 -6.13 14.14 -13.05
CA VAL A 239 -7.49 13.66 -12.80
C VAL A 239 -7.80 12.40 -13.61
N SER A 240 -7.41 12.34 -14.89
CA SER A 240 -7.59 11.13 -15.68
C SER A 240 -6.79 9.96 -15.11
N ALA A 241 -5.55 10.18 -14.63
CA ALA A 241 -4.74 9.14 -14.03
C ALA A 241 -5.33 8.65 -12.70
N ALA A 242 -5.85 9.57 -11.88
CA ALA A 242 -6.54 9.23 -10.64
C ALA A 242 -7.80 8.39 -10.89
N LEU A 243 -8.61 8.73 -11.89
CA LEU A 243 -9.89 8.05 -12.13
C LEU A 243 -9.78 6.79 -13.00
N ASN A 244 -8.89 6.77 -13.98
CA ASN A 244 -8.81 5.72 -15.00
C ASN A 244 -7.60 4.79 -14.82
N SER A 245 -6.68 5.12 -13.92
CA SER A 245 -5.46 4.33 -13.66
C SER A 245 -5.29 3.94 -12.20
N SER A 246 -6.29 4.24 -11.37
CA SER A 246 -6.39 3.80 -9.98
C SER A 246 -7.78 3.19 -9.79
N SER A 247 -7.85 2.00 -9.21
CA SER A 247 -9.12 1.29 -9.08
C SER A 247 -9.91 1.68 -7.82
N TYR A 248 -11.20 1.43 -7.88
CA TYR A 248 -11.99 1.13 -6.69
C TYR A 248 -11.91 -0.37 -6.41
N MET A 249 -11.32 -0.74 -5.28
CA MET A 249 -11.29 -2.13 -4.83
C MET A 249 -12.52 -2.42 -3.97
N LYS A 250 -13.50 -3.13 -4.53
CA LYS A 250 -14.72 -3.52 -3.84
C LYS A 250 -14.40 -4.53 -2.74
N MET A 251 -14.81 -4.21 -1.52
CA MET A 251 -14.58 -5.03 -0.32
C MET A 251 -15.87 -5.19 0.48
N ASN A 252 -15.91 -6.19 1.36
CA ASN A 252 -16.95 -6.28 2.38
C ASN A 252 -16.64 -5.32 3.56
N PRO A 253 -17.58 -5.04 4.47
CA PRO A 253 -17.36 -4.12 5.58
C PRO A 253 -16.18 -4.49 6.49
N ILE A 254 -15.92 -5.80 6.66
CA ILE A 254 -14.80 -6.31 7.46
C ILE A 254 -13.46 -5.92 6.83
N MET A 255 -13.31 -6.13 5.52
CA MET A 255 -12.08 -5.76 4.80
C MET A 255 -11.95 -4.25 4.61
N HIS A 256 -13.05 -3.50 4.49
CA HIS A 256 -13.02 -2.04 4.58
C HIS A 256 -12.45 -1.58 5.93
N TRP A 257 -12.80 -2.26 7.02
CA TRP A 257 -12.20 -1.99 8.32
C TRP A 257 -10.71 -2.36 8.36
N PHE A 258 -10.31 -3.57 7.99
CA PHE A 258 -8.89 -3.98 8.03
C PHE A 258 -7.98 -3.19 7.08
N THR A 259 -8.52 -2.66 5.99
CA THR A 259 -7.75 -1.86 5.03
C THR A 259 -7.98 -0.37 5.19
N ALA A 260 -8.67 0.04 6.27
CA ALA A 260 -9.01 1.43 6.56
C ALA A 260 -9.50 2.19 5.31
N ASN A 261 -10.48 1.63 4.58
CA ASN A 261 -11.06 2.23 3.38
C ASN A 261 -10.09 2.56 2.23
N ILE A 262 -8.85 2.07 2.22
CA ILE A 262 -7.91 2.31 1.12
C ILE A 262 -8.40 1.76 -0.23
N GLY A 263 -9.43 0.90 -0.22
CA GLY A 263 -10.11 0.43 -1.43
C GLY A 263 -10.70 1.55 -2.29
N TYR A 264 -11.03 2.72 -1.73
CA TYR A 264 -11.42 3.93 -2.47
C TYR A 264 -10.19 4.67 -3.06
N HIS A 265 -9.30 3.91 -3.69
CA HIS A 265 -7.97 4.38 -4.07
C HIS A 265 -8.00 5.42 -5.19
N HIS A 266 -8.97 5.34 -6.09
CA HIS A 266 -9.22 6.37 -7.10
C HIS A 266 -9.53 7.73 -6.47
N ILE A 267 -10.27 7.76 -5.36
CA ILE A 267 -10.57 8.99 -4.60
C ILE A 267 -9.32 9.47 -3.87
N HIS A 268 -8.55 8.55 -3.27
CA HIS A 268 -7.27 8.87 -2.64
C HIS A 268 -6.29 9.49 -3.65
N HIS A 269 -6.15 8.93 -4.85
CA HIS A 269 -5.32 9.54 -5.90
C HIS A 269 -5.88 10.88 -6.37
N LEU A 270 -7.20 11.04 -6.43
CA LEU A 270 -7.80 12.32 -6.81
C LEU A 270 -7.49 13.42 -5.79
N ASN A 271 -7.52 13.08 -4.50
CA ASN A 271 -7.19 14.01 -3.42
C ASN A 271 -6.66 13.26 -2.19
N HIS A 272 -5.33 13.06 -2.15
CA HIS A 272 -4.63 12.32 -1.09
C HIS A 272 -4.58 13.09 0.25
N ASN A 273 -5.22 14.26 0.33
CA ASN A 273 -5.38 15.01 1.57
C ASN A 273 -6.64 14.62 2.37
N ILE A 274 -7.48 13.74 1.82
CA ILE A 274 -8.72 13.28 2.46
C ILE A 274 -8.40 12.14 3.42
N PRO A 275 -8.72 12.25 4.71
CA PRO A 275 -8.57 11.14 5.66
C PRO A 275 -9.35 9.91 5.21
N PHE A 276 -8.77 8.73 5.38
CA PHE A 276 -9.32 7.47 4.93
C PHE A 276 -10.77 7.22 5.38
N TYR A 277 -11.14 7.68 6.59
CA TYR A 277 -12.48 7.51 7.14
C TYR A 277 -13.54 8.37 6.44
N ARG A 278 -13.13 9.38 5.66
CA ARG A 278 -14.02 10.24 4.86
C ARG A 278 -14.09 9.85 3.38
N LEU A 279 -13.27 8.91 2.92
CA LEU A 279 -13.34 8.43 1.54
C LEU A 279 -14.73 7.85 1.15
N PRO A 280 -15.43 7.09 2.02
CA PRO A 280 -16.80 6.66 1.73
C PRO A 280 -17.77 7.84 1.57
N GLU A 281 -17.66 8.87 2.43
CA GLU A 281 -18.50 10.08 2.33
C GLU A 281 -18.34 10.74 0.95
N VAL A 282 -17.09 10.83 0.46
CA VAL A 282 -16.79 11.38 -0.87
C VAL A 282 -17.38 10.50 -1.97
N PHE A 283 -17.26 9.18 -1.86
CA PHE A 283 -17.86 8.28 -2.84
C PHE A 283 -19.38 8.46 -2.94
N GLU A 284 -20.06 8.61 -1.80
CA GLU A 284 -21.51 8.78 -1.75
C GLU A 284 -21.98 10.15 -2.29
N ASN A 285 -21.22 11.22 -2.02
CA ASN A 285 -21.62 12.59 -2.39
C ASN A 285 -21.31 12.98 -3.84
N PHE A 286 -20.48 12.23 -4.56
CA PHE A 286 -20.03 12.57 -5.90
C PHE A 286 -20.33 11.44 -6.90
N PRO A 287 -21.44 11.52 -7.65
CA PRO A 287 -21.80 10.54 -8.68
C PRO A 287 -20.69 10.30 -9.73
N GLU A 288 -19.87 11.31 -10.01
CA GLU A 288 -18.72 11.21 -10.92
C GLU A 288 -17.63 10.25 -10.42
N LEU A 289 -17.61 9.92 -9.13
CA LEU A 289 -16.66 9.00 -8.51
C LEU A 289 -17.21 7.59 -8.31
N GLN A 290 -18.47 7.34 -8.69
CA GLN A 290 -19.17 6.08 -8.48
C GLN A 290 -19.04 5.08 -9.64
N ASN A 291 -18.50 5.50 -10.79
CA ASN A 291 -18.22 4.63 -11.94
C ASN A 291 -16.72 4.53 -12.29
N PRO A 292 -15.82 4.22 -11.33
CA PRO A 292 -14.40 4.03 -11.60
C PRO A 292 -14.13 2.64 -12.20
N GLY A 293 -12.90 2.38 -12.63
CA GLY A 293 -12.44 1.01 -12.87
C GLY A 293 -12.44 0.19 -11.57
N VAL A 294 -12.90 -1.06 -11.62
CA VAL A 294 -13.15 -1.87 -10.41
C VAL A 294 -12.28 -3.11 -10.37
N THR A 295 -11.83 -3.48 -9.17
CA THR A 295 -11.27 -4.81 -8.86
C THR A 295 -11.75 -5.26 -7.49
N SER A 296 -11.36 -6.44 -7.03
CA SER A 296 -11.69 -6.92 -5.68
C SER A 296 -10.62 -7.85 -5.12
N LEU A 297 -10.85 -8.32 -3.89
CA LEU A 297 -10.06 -9.38 -3.25
C LEU A 297 -10.58 -10.79 -3.60
N SER A 298 -11.49 -10.93 -4.56
CA SER A 298 -11.91 -12.25 -5.04
C SER A 298 -10.76 -12.95 -5.77
N ILE A 299 -10.68 -14.28 -5.65
CA ILE A 299 -9.62 -15.07 -6.30
C ILE A 299 -9.59 -14.81 -7.82
N LYS A 300 -10.77 -14.66 -8.44
CA LYS A 300 -10.90 -14.37 -9.87
C LYS A 300 -10.22 -13.06 -10.25
N ASP A 301 -10.48 -11.99 -9.50
CA ASP A 301 -9.93 -10.66 -9.79
C ASP A 301 -8.44 -10.59 -9.45
N ILE A 302 -8.00 -11.26 -8.38
CA ILE A 302 -6.58 -11.44 -8.05
C ILE A 302 -5.82 -12.07 -9.22
N ILE A 303 -6.34 -13.18 -9.76
CA ILE A 303 -5.74 -13.85 -10.91
C ILE A 303 -5.76 -12.94 -12.15
N ALA A 304 -6.86 -12.22 -12.38
CA ALA A 304 -6.96 -11.28 -13.49
C ALA A 304 -5.89 -10.18 -13.40
N CYS A 305 -5.75 -9.52 -12.25
CA CYS A 305 -4.71 -8.52 -12.00
C CYS A 305 -3.30 -9.08 -12.22
N LEU A 306 -2.98 -10.23 -11.63
CA LEU A 306 -1.64 -10.82 -11.67
C LEU A 306 -1.22 -11.31 -13.06
N LYS A 307 -2.18 -11.61 -13.95
CA LYS A 307 -1.91 -11.98 -15.36
C LYS A 307 -1.47 -10.79 -16.21
N LEU A 308 -1.74 -9.55 -15.79
CA LEU A 308 -1.42 -8.34 -16.55
C LEU A 308 0.07 -7.97 -16.42
N LYS A 309 0.80 -8.00 -17.53
CA LYS A 309 2.25 -7.79 -17.52
C LYS A 309 2.68 -6.52 -18.24
N VAL A 310 2.11 -6.17 -19.38
CA VAL A 310 2.56 -5.03 -20.19
C VAL A 310 1.38 -4.20 -20.68
N TRP A 311 1.62 -2.93 -21.00
CA TRP A 311 0.64 -2.07 -21.66
C TRP A 311 0.68 -2.28 -23.18
N ASP A 312 -0.45 -2.64 -23.79
CA ASP A 312 -0.59 -2.73 -25.24
C ASP A 312 -1.15 -1.39 -25.77
N SER A 313 -0.27 -0.56 -26.35
CA SER A 313 -0.62 0.78 -26.82
C SER A 313 -1.65 0.78 -27.95
N GLU A 314 -1.69 -0.25 -28.80
CA GLU A 314 -2.67 -0.36 -29.88
C GLU A 314 -4.06 -0.68 -29.32
N LYS A 315 -4.12 -1.60 -28.35
CA LYS A 315 -5.38 -2.03 -27.73
C LYS A 315 -5.83 -1.13 -26.58
N GLN A 316 -5.01 -0.15 -26.19
CA GLN A 316 -5.22 0.74 -25.04
C GLN A 316 -5.62 -0.04 -23.77
N LYS A 317 -4.94 -1.16 -23.50
CA LYS A 317 -5.19 -1.97 -22.29
C LYS A 317 -3.97 -2.73 -21.82
N MET A 318 -3.99 -3.11 -20.56
CA MET A 318 -3.02 -4.06 -20.01
C MET A 318 -3.26 -5.46 -20.60
N VAL A 319 -2.18 -6.17 -20.92
CA VAL A 319 -2.22 -7.54 -21.45
C VAL A 319 -1.20 -8.43 -20.76
N GLY A 320 -1.48 -9.74 -20.76
CA GLY A 320 -0.49 -10.75 -20.38
C GLY A 320 0.55 -10.99 -21.48
N LEU A 321 1.62 -11.70 -21.11
CA LEU A 321 2.54 -12.28 -22.08
C LEU A 321 1.95 -13.62 -22.52
N LYS A 322 1.62 -13.76 -23.81
CA LYS A 322 1.29 -15.05 -24.41
C LYS A 322 2.57 -15.76 -24.82
#